data_AF-A0A6G9CLH6-F1
#
_entry.id   AF-A0A6G9CLH6-F1
#
_cell.length_a   1.000
_cell.length_b   1.000
_cell.length_c   1.000
_cell.angle_alpha   90.00
_cell.angle_beta   90.00
_cell.angle_gamma   90.00
#
_symmetry.space_group_name_H-M   'P 1'
#
loop_
_entity.id
_entity.type
_entity.pdbx_description
1 polymer ?
#
loop_
_entity_poly.entity_id
_entity_poly.type
_entity_poly.pdbx_seq_one_letter_code
_entity_poly.pdbx_strand_id
1 'polypeptide(L)'
;MKDSGGWNPLWDGLSELDPEWTELYMKTAMQPWNSGVLSPQVIQLLCIAVDAASTHMYAPGVRRHIRAALDMGVTPKEILEVLKLTTVVGIHSCNVGVPILMEEIANR
;
A
#
# COMPACT_ATOMS: atom_id res chain seq x y z
N MET A 1 10.52 -2.09 -18.40
CA MET A 1 9.59 -2.87 -17.54
C MET A 1 8.38 -3.43 -18.29
N LYS A 2 7.92 -2.81 -19.39
CA LYS A 2 6.80 -3.35 -20.18
C LYS A 2 7.07 -4.78 -20.69
N ASP A 3 8.31 -5.07 -21.07
CA ASP A 3 8.72 -6.39 -21.59
C ASP A 3 9.13 -7.42 -20.51
N SER A 4 9.15 -7.04 -19.22
CA SER A 4 9.65 -7.90 -18.14
C SER A 4 8.58 -8.80 -17.50
N GLY A 5 7.41 -8.97 -18.15
CA GLY A 5 6.33 -9.88 -17.72
C GLY A 5 5.49 -9.43 -16.52
N GLY A 6 5.87 -8.35 -15.84
CA GLY A 6 5.15 -7.78 -14.68
C GLY A 6 4.31 -6.53 -14.99
N TRP A 7 4.09 -6.22 -16.27
CA TRP A 7 3.37 -5.01 -16.67
C TRP A 7 1.89 -5.07 -16.28
N ASN A 8 1.41 -4.02 -15.63
CA ASN A 8 -0.01 -3.85 -15.34
C ASN A 8 -0.61 -2.93 -16.42
N PRO A 9 -1.64 -3.37 -17.18
CA PRO A 9 -2.26 -2.56 -18.24
C PRO A 9 -2.79 -1.19 -17.79
N LEU A 10 -3.02 -1.00 -16.48
CA LEU A 10 -3.38 0.31 -15.93
C LEU A 10 -2.31 1.39 -16.16
N TRP A 11 -1.08 1.01 -16.54
CA TRP A 11 0.00 1.93 -16.89
C TRP A 11 0.06 2.30 -18.38
N ASP A 12 -0.75 1.67 -19.24
CA ASP A 12 -0.70 1.94 -20.68
C ASP A 12 -0.99 3.41 -20.99
N GLY A 13 -2.01 4.01 -20.35
CA GLY A 13 -2.33 5.42 -20.55
C GLY A 13 -1.20 6.38 -20.14
N LEU A 14 -0.49 6.08 -19.04
CA LEU A 14 0.66 6.89 -18.63
C LEU A 14 1.84 6.71 -19.58
N SER A 15 2.09 5.48 -20.02
CA SER A 15 3.16 5.16 -20.97
C SER A 15 2.92 5.76 -22.35
N GLU A 16 1.68 5.94 -22.78
CA GLU A 16 1.34 6.59 -24.05
C GLU A 16 1.52 8.12 -23.98
N LEU A 17 1.24 8.72 -22.82
CA LEU A 17 1.35 10.16 -22.61
C LEU A 17 2.79 10.61 -22.36
N ASP A 18 3.53 9.87 -21.53
CA ASP A 18 4.92 10.17 -21.20
C ASP A 18 5.70 8.85 -20.92
N PRO A 19 6.29 8.24 -21.95
CA PRO A 19 7.03 6.99 -21.83
C PRO A 19 8.26 7.12 -20.92
N GLU A 20 9.01 8.23 -21.03
CA GLU A 20 10.26 8.44 -20.31
C GLU A 20 10.00 8.61 -18.82
N TRP A 21 9.00 9.43 -18.46
CA TRP A 21 8.59 9.57 -17.07
C TRP A 21 8.05 8.27 -16.50
N THR A 22 7.24 7.52 -17.27
CA THR A 22 6.70 6.24 -16.82
C THR A 22 7.81 5.24 -16.53
N GLU A 23 8.84 5.17 -17.37
CA GLU A 23 10.01 4.31 -17.12
C GLU A 23 10.78 4.74 -15.87
N LEU A 24 11.00 6.05 -15.68
CA LEU A 24 11.70 6.58 -14.51
C LEU A 24 10.91 6.32 -13.21
N TYR A 25 9.60 6.53 -13.23
CA TYR A 25 8.71 6.22 -12.12
C TYR A 25 8.81 4.74 -11.75
N MET A 26 8.69 3.85 -12.74
CA MET A 26 8.77 2.41 -12.55
C MET A 26 10.11 1.97 -11.96
N LYS A 27 11.21 2.51 -12.49
CA LYS A 27 12.56 2.24 -11.96
C LYS A 27 12.67 2.65 -10.49
N THR A 28 12.09 3.80 -10.12
CA THR A 28 12.07 4.30 -8.75
C THR A 28 11.20 3.42 -7.85
N ALA A 29 9.99 3.08 -8.30
CA ALA A 29 9.05 2.23 -7.58
C ALA A 29 9.59 0.81 -7.34
N MET A 30 10.49 0.33 -8.20
CA MET A 30 11.15 -0.97 -8.05
C MET A 30 12.36 -0.98 -7.11
N GLN A 31 12.84 0.19 -6.67
CA GLN A 31 14.01 0.26 -5.79
C GLN A 31 13.86 -0.61 -4.53
N PRO A 32 12.72 -0.62 -3.81
CA PRO A 32 12.58 -1.44 -2.61
C PRO A 32 12.82 -2.92 -2.89
N TRP A 33 12.29 -3.43 -4.02
CA TRP A 33 12.43 -4.81 -4.47
C TRP A 33 13.88 -5.15 -4.86
N ASN A 34 14.57 -4.21 -5.52
CA ASN A 34 15.93 -4.42 -6.01
C ASN A 34 16.99 -4.23 -4.93
N SER A 35 16.67 -3.52 -3.84
CA SER A 35 17.63 -3.18 -2.80
C SER A 35 18.10 -4.38 -1.97
N GLY A 36 17.28 -5.44 -1.87
CA GLY A 36 17.52 -6.59 -1.00
C GLY A 36 17.44 -6.30 0.51
N VAL A 37 17.13 -5.07 0.93
CA VAL A 37 17.04 -4.68 2.34
C VAL A 37 15.81 -5.31 3.01
N LEU A 38 14.69 -5.37 2.29
CA LEU A 38 13.47 -6.06 2.71
C LEU A 38 13.26 -7.29 1.84
N SER A 39 12.73 -8.36 2.44
CA SER A 39 12.32 -9.52 1.66
C SER A 39 11.14 -9.16 0.75
N PRO A 40 11.00 -9.81 -0.43
CA PRO A 40 9.85 -9.61 -1.30
C PRO A 40 8.51 -9.80 -0.60
N GLN A 41 8.42 -10.74 0.35
CA GLN A 41 7.22 -10.98 1.16
C GLN A 41 6.85 -9.76 2.01
N VAL A 42 7.84 -9.16 2.69
CA VAL A 42 7.60 -7.96 3.51
C VAL A 42 7.14 -6.80 2.64
N ILE A 43 7.73 -6.62 1.46
CA ILE A 43 7.31 -5.55 0.55
C ILE A 43 5.87 -5.79 0.07
N GLN A 44 5.46 -7.03 -0.25
CA GLN A 44 4.06 -7.33 -0.57
C GLN A 44 3.12 -6.97 0.59
N LEU A 45 3.47 -7.35 1.82
CA LEU A 45 2.67 -7.04 3.01
C LEU A 45 2.54 -5.52 3.23
N LEU A 46 3.61 -4.75 3.01
CA LEU A 46 3.55 -3.29 3.05
C LEU A 46 2.62 -2.72 1.98
N CYS A 47 2.69 -3.22 0.75
CA CYS A 47 1.77 -2.78 -0.30
C CYS A 47 0.31 -3.11 0.02
N ILE A 48 0.02 -4.29 0.58
CA ILE A 48 -1.33 -4.62 1.09
C ILE A 48 -1.77 -3.61 2.14
N ALA A 49 -0.88 -3.26 3.08
CA ALA A 49 -1.20 -2.32 4.15
C ALA A 49 -1.56 -0.92 3.62
N VAL A 50 -0.79 -0.41 2.66
CA VAL A 50 -1.04 0.90 2.04
C VAL A 50 -2.34 0.89 1.25
N ASP A 51 -2.58 -0.11 0.42
CA ASP A 51 -3.77 -0.17 -0.43
C ASP A 51 -5.06 -0.41 0.37
N ALA A 52 -4.99 -1.16 1.47
CA ALA A 52 -6.13 -1.51 2.30
C ALA A 52 -6.47 -0.46 3.37
N ALA A 53 -5.61 0.52 3.62
CA ALA A 53 -5.87 1.58 4.59
C ALA A 53 -7.18 2.32 4.26
N SER A 54 -7.97 2.69 5.27
CA SER A 54 -9.26 3.40 5.08
C SER A 54 -9.09 4.78 4.43
N THR A 55 -7.88 5.34 4.46
CA THR A 55 -7.50 6.58 3.78
C THR A 55 -7.19 6.39 2.29
N HIS A 56 -7.10 5.15 1.80
CA HIS A 56 -6.78 4.85 0.40
C HIS A 56 -7.78 3.92 -0.29
N MET A 57 -8.07 2.74 0.31
CA MET A 57 -9.05 1.77 -0.17
C MET A 57 -8.93 1.37 -1.66
N TYR A 58 -7.70 1.18 -2.15
CA TYR A 58 -7.45 0.82 -3.54
C TYR A 58 -7.60 -0.69 -3.80
N ALA A 59 -8.84 -1.13 -3.98
CA ALA A 59 -9.19 -2.54 -4.13
C ALA A 59 -8.42 -3.32 -5.23
N PRO A 60 -8.10 -2.75 -6.41
CA PRO A 60 -7.29 -3.45 -7.42
C PRO A 60 -5.89 -3.80 -6.91
N GLY A 61 -5.25 -2.86 -6.19
CA GLY A 61 -3.94 -3.06 -5.61
C GLY A 61 -3.95 -4.10 -4.49
N VAL A 62 -4.91 -4.02 -3.57
CA VAL A 62 -5.11 -5.04 -2.51
C VAL A 62 -5.19 -6.45 -3.10
N ARG A 63 -6.02 -6.64 -4.14
CA ARG A 63 -6.18 -7.96 -4.79
C ARG A 63 -4.89 -8.45 -5.43
N ARG A 64 -4.17 -7.58 -6.13
CA ARG A 64 -2.91 -7.90 -6.80
C ARG A 64 -1.83 -8.30 -5.80
N HIS A 65 -1.67 -7.51 -4.73
CA HIS A 65 -0.62 -7.74 -3.73
C HIS A 65 -0.93 -8.95 -2.84
N ILE A 66 -2.20 -9.21 -2.49
CA ILE A 66 -2.59 -10.45 -1.79
C ILE A 66 -2.25 -11.68 -2.64
N ARG A 67 -2.58 -11.68 -3.94
CA ARG A 67 -2.25 -12.80 -4.82
C ARG A 67 -0.74 -13.04 -4.89
N ALA A 68 0.03 -12.00 -5.14
CA ALA A 68 1.48 -12.12 -5.22
C ALA A 68 2.12 -12.54 -3.88
N ALA A 69 1.59 -12.09 -2.73
CA ALA A 69 2.05 -12.55 -1.42
C ALA A 69 1.81 -14.05 -1.22
N LEU A 70 0.62 -14.54 -1.56
CA LEU A 70 0.28 -15.97 -1.49
C LEU A 70 1.19 -16.80 -2.40
N ASP A 71 1.47 -16.34 -3.62
CA ASP A 71 2.39 -17.00 -4.56
C ASP A 71 3.83 -17.07 -4.02
N MET A 72 4.22 -16.14 -3.12
CA MET A 72 5.51 -16.11 -2.43
C MET A 72 5.52 -16.89 -1.10
N GLY A 73 4.44 -17.60 -0.78
CA GLY A 73 4.33 -18.43 0.43
C GLY A 73 3.91 -17.69 1.69
N VAL A 74 3.50 -16.42 1.59
CA VAL A 74 2.92 -15.69 2.73
C VAL A 74 1.58 -16.33 3.09
N THR A 75 1.35 -16.58 4.37
CA THR A 75 0.15 -17.28 4.81
C THR A 75 -1.07 -16.36 4.85
N PRO A 76 -2.29 -16.91 4.69
CA PRO A 76 -3.52 -16.15 4.92
C PRO A 76 -3.61 -15.51 6.32
N LYS A 77 -2.95 -16.10 7.32
CA LYS A 77 -2.92 -15.56 8.69
C LYS A 77 -2.08 -14.28 8.78
N GLU A 78 -0.91 -14.25 8.17
CA GLU A 78 -0.07 -13.05 8.11
C GLU A 78 -0.77 -11.92 7.34
N ILE A 79 -1.44 -12.25 6.23
CA ILE A 79 -2.24 -11.26 5.47
C ILE A 79 -3.39 -10.72 6.33
N LEU A 80 -4.12 -11.59 7.01
CA LEU A 80 -5.20 -11.18 7.92
C LEU A 80 -4.67 -10.30 9.07
N GLU A 81 -3.48 -10.58 9.57
CA GLU A 81 -2.84 -9.77 10.60
C GLU A 81 -2.54 -8.36 10.09
N VAL A 82 -1.98 -8.23 8.89
CA VAL A 82 -1.78 -6.92 8.24
C VAL A 82 -3.11 -6.18 8.07
N LEU A 83 -4.17 -6.84 7.60
CA LEU A 83 -5.49 -6.22 7.45
C LEU A 83 -6.09 -5.78 8.79
N LYS A 84 -5.81 -6.47 9.90
CA LYS A 84 -6.22 -6.01 11.23
C LYS A 84 -5.44 -4.76 11.63
N LEU A 85 -4.13 -4.75 11.41
CA LEU A 85 -3.27 -3.60 11.71
C LEU A 85 -3.70 -2.34 10.95
N THR A 86 -4.11 -2.46 9.69
CA THR A 86 -4.57 -1.28 8.91
C THR A 86 -5.82 -0.63 9.50
N THR A 87 -6.68 -1.36 10.21
CA THR A 87 -7.89 -0.78 10.83
C THR A 87 -7.58 0.20 11.95
N VAL A 88 -6.39 0.10 12.56
CA VAL A 88 -5.98 0.92 13.70
C VAL A 88 -5.89 2.40 13.34
N VAL A 89 -5.70 2.76 12.07
CA VAL A 89 -5.66 4.17 11.62
C VAL A 89 -6.92 4.96 12.04
N GLY A 90 -8.06 4.29 12.23
CA GLY A 90 -9.30 4.93 12.71
C GLY A 90 -9.20 5.53 14.12
N ILE A 91 -8.32 5.04 14.99
CA ILE A 91 -8.15 5.59 16.34
C ILE A 91 -7.61 7.02 16.32
N HIS A 92 -6.98 7.44 15.21
CA HIS A 92 -6.46 8.79 15.06
C HIS A 92 -7.55 9.85 15.16
N SER A 93 -8.80 9.54 14.78
CA SER A 93 -9.93 10.45 15.01
C SER A 93 -10.15 10.75 16.49
N CYS A 94 -9.99 9.75 17.37
CA CYS A 94 -10.07 9.97 18.81
C CYS A 94 -8.84 10.70 19.36
N ASN A 95 -7.64 10.37 18.86
CA ASN A 95 -6.40 11.04 19.28
C ASN A 95 -6.44 12.54 19.04
N VAL A 96 -7.14 12.99 18.00
CA VAL A 96 -7.35 14.42 17.71
C VAL A 96 -8.61 14.95 18.39
N GLY A 97 -9.73 14.24 18.30
CA GLY A 97 -11.03 14.73 18.76
C GLY A 97 -11.19 14.79 20.27
N VAL A 98 -10.61 13.86 21.02
CA VAL A 98 -10.73 13.84 22.49
C VAL A 98 -10.04 15.04 23.14
N PRO A 99 -8.79 15.41 22.79
CA PRO A 99 -8.20 16.65 23.29
C PRO A 99 -9.02 17.91 23.01
N ILE A 100 -9.54 18.06 21.79
CA ILE A 100 -10.40 19.19 21.42
C ILE A 100 -11.66 19.22 22.27
N LEU A 101 -12.30 18.07 22.47
CA LEU A 101 -13.48 17.97 23.34
C LEU A 101 -13.17 18.42 24.77
N MET A 102 -12.01 18.02 25.31
CA MET A 102 -11.60 18.41 26.66
C MET A 102 -11.35 19.91 26.78
N GLU A 103 -10.77 20.54 25.76
CA GLU A 103 -10.59 22.00 25.68
C GLU A 103 -11.93 22.74 25.70
N GLU A 104 -12.88 22.32 24.85
CA GLU A 104 -14.21 22.93 24.77
C GLU A 104 -15.04 22.74 26.05
N ILE A 105 -14.85 21.62 26.77
CA ILE A 105 -15.47 21.41 28.08
C ILE A 105 -14.90 22.38 29.13
N ALA A 106 -13.58 22.63 29.11
CA ALA A 106 -12.92 23.53 30.07
C ALA A 106 -13.24 25.01 29.83
N ASN A 107 -13.61 25.38 28.60
CA ASN A 107 -13.99 26.74 28.21
C ASN A 107 -15.46 27.09 28.51
N ARG A 108 -16.25 26.16 29.07
CA ARG A 108 -17.64 26.37 29.51
C ARG A 108 -17.73 26.69 30.99
#